data_AF-A0A9N8ELG6-F1
#
_entry.id   AF-A0A9N8ELG6-F1
#
_cell.length_a   1.000
_cell.length_b   1.000
_cell.length_c   1.000
_cell.angle_alpha   90.00
_cell.angle_beta   90.00
_cell.angle_gamma   90.00
#
_symmetry.space_group_name_H-M   'P 1'
#
loop_
_entity.id
_entity.type
_entity.pdbx_description
1 polymer ?
#
loop_
_entity_poly.entity_id
_entity_poly.type
_entity_poly.pdbx_seq_one_letter_code
_entity_poly.pdbx_strand_id
1 'polypeptide(L)'
;MSQEEEEFVDDRGNKKKAKSKDVAWQYHPARMLIRDRFENGQIPLSYSDASGFGPRAVYDSLIPLGDPAMNGVKYNEEFTRHLRDLRMQVVGCSDRARDDEDAYKNFRMNHPTQKVDGRGRPRWQGSEAEALLKQDMDDGIHKQFDKPSLFYQSRPEYQKFQLDVFRGHIDQEKRLRNYYNYLEKQEAEEKKKMEKARKKVVEGK
;
A
#
# COMPACT_ATOMS: atom_id res chain seq x y z
N MET A 1 18.91 35.23 -32.93
CA MET A 1 18.45 36.05 -31.81
C MET A 1 18.52 35.20 -30.57
N SER A 2 19.58 35.42 -29.80
CA SER A 2 19.96 34.63 -28.63
C SER A 2 19.08 35.06 -27.46
N GLN A 3 18.31 34.14 -26.88
CA GLN A 3 17.60 34.40 -25.63
C GLN A 3 18.62 34.20 -24.50
N GLU A 4 19.02 35.30 -23.88
CA GLU A 4 19.80 35.34 -22.65
C GLU A 4 18.93 34.80 -21.51
N GLU A 5 19.33 33.67 -20.93
CA GLU A 5 18.72 33.15 -19.71
C GLU A 5 19.11 34.08 -18.54
N GLU A 6 18.11 34.74 -17.97
CA GLU A 6 18.27 35.67 -16.85
C GLU A 6 18.73 34.91 -15.58
N GLU A 7 20.04 34.93 -15.29
CA GLU A 7 20.62 34.34 -14.07
C GLU A 7 20.31 35.22 -12.84
N PHE A 8 19.43 34.75 -11.95
CA PHE A 8 19.15 35.39 -10.66
C PHE A 8 20.16 34.94 -9.59
N VAL A 9 21.05 35.86 -9.20
CA VAL A 9 22.06 35.69 -8.15
C VAL A 9 21.53 36.30 -6.85
N ASP A 10 21.61 35.58 -5.73
CA ASP A 10 21.18 36.14 -4.43
C ASP A 10 22.22 37.11 -3.83
N ASP A 11 21.84 37.89 -2.82
CA ASP A 11 22.71 38.88 -2.12
C ASP A 11 24.02 38.31 -1.53
N ARG A 12 24.21 36.99 -1.57
CA ARG A 12 25.42 36.28 -1.11
C ARG A 12 26.23 35.68 -2.27
N GLY A 13 25.93 36.05 -3.51
CA GLY A 13 26.65 35.58 -4.70
C GLY A 13 26.34 34.12 -5.08
N ASN A 14 25.29 33.52 -4.50
CA ASN A 14 24.98 32.12 -4.76
C ASN A 14 23.98 32.00 -5.92
N LYS A 15 24.38 31.28 -6.98
CA LYS A 15 23.53 31.01 -8.15
C LYS A 15 22.35 30.13 -7.74
N LYS A 16 21.13 30.67 -7.69
CA LYS A 16 19.93 29.89 -7.41
C LYS A 16 19.20 29.58 -8.71
N LYS A 17 19.20 28.30 -9.10
CA LYS A 17 18.32 27.82 -10.16
C LYS A 17 16.86 28.04 -9.74
N ALA A 18 16.06 28.66 -10.60
CA ALA A 18 14.62 28.75 -10.41
C ALA A 18 14.04 27.35 -10.18
N LYS A 19 13.28 27.16 -9.10
CA LYS A 19 12.59 25.88 -8.84
C LYS A 19 11.56 25.68 -9.94
N SER A 20 11.82 24.77 -10.88
CA SER A 20 10.81 24.31 -11.83
C SER A 20 9.61 23.75 -11.06
N LYS A 21 8.40 23.90 -11.60
CA LYS A 21 7.16 23.33 -11.04
C LYS A 21 7.09 21.81 -11.20
N ASP A 22 8.24 21.12 -11.17
CA ASP A 22 8.32 19.69 -11.43
C ASP A 22 7.75 18.90 -10.26
N VAL A 23 6.91 17.92 -10.59
CA VAL A 23 6.36 16.97 -9.62
C VAL A 23 7.53 16.17 -9.03
N ALA A 24 7.67 16.16 -7.70
CA ALA A 24 8.71 15.39 -7.03
C ALA A 24 8.68 13.92 -7.46
N TRP A 25 9.85 13.32 -7.76
CA TRP A 25 9.98 11.95 -8.28
C TRP A 25 9.16 10.90 -7.51
N GLN A 26 9.05 11.04 -6.19
CA GLN A 26 8.26 10.16 -5.32
C GLN A 26 6.79 10.03 -5.74
N TYR A 27 6.22 11.07 -6.35
CA TYR A 27 4.84 11.14 -6.86
C TYR A 27 4.78 11.15 -8.39
N HIS A 28 5.92 11.00 -9.07
CA HIS A 28 5.96 11.04 -10.52
C HIS A 28 5.33 9.76 -11.11
N PRO A 29 4.44 9.87 -12.12
CA PRO A 29 3.75 8.71 -12.68
C PRO A 29 4.71 7.65 -13.26
N ALA A 30 5.83 8.07 -13.86
CA ALA A 30 6.89 7.16 -14.31
C ALA A 30 7.42 6.24 -13.20
N ARG A 31 7.58 6.75 -11.97
CA ARG A 31 8.07 5.96 -10.83
C ARG A 31 7.14 4.79 -10.53
N MET A 32 5.83 5.05 -10.55
CA MET A 32 4.82 4.01 -10.32
C MET A 32 4.82 2.97 -11.43
N LEU A 33 4.85 3.42 -12.69
CA LEU A 33 4.90 2.52 -13.83
C LEU A 33 6.10 1.58 -13.71
N ILE A 34 7.30 2.12 -13.50
CA ILE A 34 8.53 1.33 -13.39
C ILE A 34 8.42 0.32 -12.24
N ARG A 35 7.88 0.74 -11.08
CA ARG A 35 7.68 -0.15 -9.92
C ARG A 35 6.71 -1.28 -10.23
N ASP A 36 5.56 -0.98 -10.81
CA ASP A 36 4.56 -1.98 -11.22
C ASP A 36 5.15 -2.99 -12.21
N ARG A 37 5.97 -2.54 -13.16
CA ARG A 37 6.66 -3.43 -14.11
C ARG A 37 7.70 -4.34 -13.43
N PHE A 38 8.34 -3.90 -12.35
CA PHE A 38 9.19 -4.78 -11.53
C PHE A 38 8.37 -5.81 -10.78
N GLU A 39 7.26 -5.40 -10.14
CA GLU A 39 6.38 -6.28 -9.37
C GLU A 39 5.69 -7.33 -10.27
N ASN A 40 5.32 -6.95 -11.49
CA ASN A 40 4.73 -7.84 -12.50
C ASN A 40 5.77 -8.64 -13.31
N GLY A 41 7.07 -8.51 -13.02
CA GLY A 41 8.15 -9.28 -13.67
C GLY A 41 8.44 -8.90 -15.13
N GLN A 42 7.92 -7.78 -15.61
CA GLN A 42 8.16 -7.28 -16.98
C GLN A 42 9.52 -6.61 -17.12
N ILE A 43 10.06 -6.08 -16.02
CA ILE A 43 11.47 -5.70 -15.91
C ILE A 43 12.15 -6.73 -15.01
N PRO A 44 13.15 -7.47 -15.50
CA PRO A 44 13.90 -8.43 -14.69
C PRO A 44 14.60 -7.73 -13.51
N LEU A 45 14.53 -8.30 -12.31
CA LEU A 45 15.31 -7.81 -11.17
C LEU A 45 16.82 -8.02 -11.34
N SER A 46 17.25 -8.76 -12.35
CA SER A 46 18.66 -8.94 -12.74
C SER A 46 19.09 -8.00 -13.89
N TYR A 47 18.26 -7.02 -14.26
CA TYR A 47 18.60 -6.10 -15.36
C TYR A 47 19.97 -5.45 -15.10
N SER A 48 20.84 -5.57 -16.09
CA SER A 48 22.18 -5.02 -16.09
C SER A 48 22.71 -5.00 -17.52
N ASP A 49 23.72 -4.18 -17.78
CA ASP A 49 24.41 -4.22 -19.07
C ASP A 49 25.06 -5.59 -19.31
N ALA A 50 25.46 -6.29 -18.23
CA ALA A 50 25.99 -7.65 -18.28
C ALA A 50 24.94 -8.70 -18.66
N SER A 51 23.65 -8.48 -18.39
CA SER A 51 22.57 -9.39 -18.76
C SER A 51 22.01 -9.13 -20.16
N GLY A 52 22.63 -8.24 -20.93
CA GLY A 52 22.14 -7.81 -22.25
C GLY A 52 20.85 -6.99 -22.21
N PHE A 53 20.34 -6.69 -21.01
CA PHE A 53 19.11 -5.94 -20.76
C PHE A 53 19.42 -4.83 -19.75
N GLY A 54 20.16 -3.82 -20.22
CA GLY A 54 20.63 -2.71 -19.41
C GLY A 54 19.59 -1.63 -19.14
N PRO A 55 19.94 -0.60 -18.34
CA PRO A 55 19.05 0.53 -18.04
C PRO A 55 18.50 1.22 -19.29
N ARG A 56 19.27 1.25 -20.38
CA ARG A 56 18.84 1.80 -21.65
C ARG A 56 17.77 0.95 -22.34
N ALA A 57 17.93 -0.37 -22.35
CA ALA A 57 16.93 -1.28 -22.89
C ALA A 57 15.61 -1.21 -22.11
N VAL A 58 15.68 -0.99 -20.79
CA VAL A 58 14.51 -0.74 -19.94
C VAL A 58 13.83 0.58 -20.32
N TYR A 59 14.60 1.66 -20.51
CA TYR A 59 14.05 2.93 -20.95
C TYR A 59 13.38 2.82 -22.33
N ASP A 60 14.06 2.17 -23.28
CA ASP A 60 13.58 1.96 -24.63
C ASP A 60 12.42 0.95 -24.71
N SER A 61 12.16 0.13 -23.69
CA SER A 61 10.95 -0.70 -23.60
C SER A 61 9.75 0.05 -23.01
N LEU A 62 10.01 1.12 -22.25
CA LEU A 62 9.00 1.97 -21.64
C LEU A 62 8.46 3.06 -22.59
N ILE A 63 9.27 3.53 -23.56
CA ILE A 63 8.89 4.55 -24.54
C ILE A 63 7.85 4.07 -25.58
N PRO A 64 8.00 2.91 -26.25
CA PRO A 64 7.12 2.49 -27.34
C PRO A 64 5.69 2.19 -26.89
N LEU A 65 5.48 1.96 -25.59
CA LEU A 65 4.16 1.79 -25.01
C LEU A 65 3.36 3.11 -24.94
N GLY A 66 3.98 4.25 -25.22
CA GLY A 66 3.31 5.55 -25.28
C GLY A 66 2.59 5.94 -23.99
N ASP A 67 2.97 5.35 -22.83
CA ASP A 67 2.29 5.64 -21.58
C ASP A 67 2.54 7.11 -21.23
N PRO A 68 1.47 7.94 -21.10
CA PRO A 68 1.62 9.33 -20.71
C PRO A 68 2.42 9.53 -19.41
N ALA A 69 2.55 8.48 -18.60
CA ALA A 69 3.38 8.45 -17.40
C ALA A 69 4.89 8.74 -17.63
N MET A 70 5.42 8.46 -18.82
CA MET A 70 6.83 8.69 -19.18
C MET A 70 7.05 10.05 -19.88
N ASN A 71 6.00 10.84 -20.10
CA ASN A 71 6.11 12.15 -20.75
C ASN A 71 7.05 13.08 -19.96
N GLY A 72 8.03 13.69 -20.63
CA GLY A 72 9.03 14.57 -20.01
C GLY A 72 10.19 13.86 -19.30
N VAL A 73 10.15 12.54 -19.12
CA VAL A 73 11.28 11.77 -18.59
C VAL A 73 12.32 11.57 -19.70
N LYS A 74 13.57 11.93 -19.44
CA LYS A 74 14.70 11.74 -20.36
C LYS A 74 15.59 10.62 -19.85
N TYR A 75 16.24 9.91 -20.77
CA TYR A 75 17.32 8.99 -20.40
C TYR A 75 18.55 9.80 -19.97
N ASN A 76 18.82 9.80 -18.66
CA ASN A 76 19.97 10.45 -18.04
C ASN A 76 20.45 9.65 -16.81
N GLU A 77 21.50 10.13 -16.14
CA GLU A 77 22.03 9.52 -14.91
C GLU A 77 21.00 9.49 -13.77
N GLU A 78 20.07 10.44 -13.75
CA GLU A 78 19.00 10.49 -12.75
C GLU A 78 17.99 9.35 -12.95
N PHE A 79 17.61 9.06 -14.19
CA PHE A 79 16.76 7.90 -14.53
C PHE A 79 17.43 6.59 -14.14
N THR A 80 18.72 6.40 -14.47
CA THR A 80 19.44 5.16 -14.13
C THR A 80 19.57 4.97 -12.62
N ARG A 81 19.83 6.06 -11.87
CA ARG A 81 19.82 6.05 -10.40
C ARG A 81 18.44 5.67 -9.87
N HIS A 82 17.38 6.31 -10.34
CA HIS A 82 16.02 6.02 -9.91
C HIS A 82 15.58 4.58 -10.20
N LEU A 83 15.96 4.04 -11.35
CA LEU A 83 15.70 2.65 -11.72
C LEU A 83 16.40 1.69 -10.74
N ARG A 84 17.67 1.96 -10.40
CA ARG A 84 18.43 1.20 -9.42
C ARG A 84 17.81 1.28 -8.03
N ASP A 85 17.44 2.48 -7.59
CA ASP A 85 16.83 2.70 -6.27
C ASP A 85 15.51 1.93 -6.16
N LEU A 86 14.67 1.95 -7.21
CA LEU A 86 13.41 1.20 -7.26
C LEU A 86 13.64 -0.31 -7.19
N ARG A 87 14.62 -0.83 -7.94
CA ARG A 87 15.01 -2.25 -7.87
C ARG A 87 15.41 -2.65 -6.46
N MET A 88 16.28 -1.88 -5.81
CA MET A 88 16.72 -2.15 -4.44
C MET A 88 15.55 -2.12 -3.45
N GLN A 89 14.58 -1.20 -3.64
CA GLN A 89 13.37 -1.15 -2.85
C GLN A 89 12.52 -2.41 -3.03
N VAL A 90 12.30 -2.86 -4.27
CA VAL A 90 11.50 -4.05 -4.56
C VAL A 90 12.17 -5.31 -3.99
N VAL A 91 13.47 -5.53 -4.26
CA VAL A 91 14.24 -6.66 -3.74
C VAL A 91 14.23 -6.65 -2.20
N GLY A 92 14.59 -5.51 -1.60
CA GLY A 92 14.64 -5.38 -0.15
C GLY A 92 13.27 -5.52 0.52
N CYS A 93 12.16 -5.21 -0.16
CA CYS A 93 10.82 -5.51 0.35
C CYS A 93 10.52 -7.02 0.31
N SER A 94 10.90 -7.72 -0.77
CA SER A 94 10.70 -9.16 -0.91
C SER A 94 11.51 -9.97 0.10
N ASP A 95 12.78 -9.63 0.30
CA ASP A 95 13.65 -10.32 1.25
C ASP A 95 13.14 -10.13 2.69
N ARG A 96 12.81 -8.89 3.07
CA ARG A 96 12.22 -8.61 4.40
C ARG A 96 10.89 -9.32 4.60
N ALA A 97 10.03 -9.36 3.57
CA ALA A 97 8.76 -10.08 3.67
C ALA A 97 8.95 -11.58 3.91
N ARG A 98 9.96 -12.18 3.26
CA ARG A 98 10.33 -13.59 3.48
C ARG A 98 10.88 -13.81 4.89
N ASP A 99 11.82 -12.98 5.32
CA ASP A 99 12.42 -13.08 6.65
C ASP A 99 11.37 -12.92 7.76
N ASP A 100 10.42 -11.97 7.58
CA ASP A 100 9.29 -11.77 8.48
C ASP A 100 8.35 -12.98 8.50
N GLU A 101 8.09 -13.61 7.35
CA GLU A 101 7.28 -14.82 7.26
C GLU A 101 7.94 -16.00 7.99
N ASP A 102 9.24 -16.21 7.78
CA ASP A 102 10.00 -17.27 8.43
C ASP A 102 10.09 -17.05 9.95
N ALA A 103 10.32 -15.81 10.38
CA ALA A 103 10.30 -15.41 11.79
C ALA A 103 8.91 -15.62 12.42
N TYR A 104 7.84 -15.25 11.72
CA TYR A 104 6.47 -15.45 12.18
C TYR A 104 6.13 -16.94 12.33
N LYS A 105 6.47 -17.77 11.34
CA LYS A 105 6.28 -19.23 11.41
C LYS A 105 7.02 -19.83 12.60
N ASN A 106 8.29 -19.47 12.78
CA ASN A 106 9.08 -19.92 13.93
C ASN A 106 8.46 -19.50 15.27
N PHE A 107 8.01 -18.25 15.38
CA PHE A 107 7.31 -17.76 16.56
C PHE A 107 6.02 -18.54 16.84
N ARG A 108 5.20 -18.79 15.81
CA ARG A 108 3.95 -19.55 15.94
C ARG A 108 4.18 -21.00 16.35
N MET A 109 5.26 -21.63 15.89
CA MET A 109 5.65 -22.98 16.31
C MET A 109 6.04 -23.03 17.79
N ASN A 110 6.80 -22.05 18.26
CA ASN A 110 7.26 -22.00 19.65
C ASN A 110 6.20 -21.46 20.63
N HIS A 111 5.23 -20.68 20.13
CA HIS A 111 4.18 -20.04 20.92
C HIS A 111 2.78 -20.41 20.41
N PRO A 112 2.32 -21.65 20.65
CA PRO A 112 0.98 -22.07 20.26
C PRO A 112 -0.08 -21.21 20.95
N THR A 113 -1.17 -20.94 20.23
CA THR A 113 -2.27 -20.12 20.76
C THR A 113 -3.00 -20.86 21.87
N GLN A 114 -3.01 -20.29 23.07
CA GLN A 114 -3.74 -20.86 24.20
C GLN A 114 -5.25 -20.76 23.96
N LYS A 115 -5.98 -21.85 24.19
CA LYS A 115 -7.45 -21.88 24.04
C LYS A 115 -8.20 -21.10 25.12
N VAL A 116 -7.55 -20.91 26.26
CA VAL A 116 -8.06 -20.14 27.39
C VAL A 116 -7.20 -18.91 27.61
N ASP A 117 -7.83 -17.86 28.10
CA ASP A 117 -7.16 -16.66 28.56
C ASP A 117 -6.59 -16.87 29.98
N GLY A 118 -5.73 -15.95 30.46
CA GLY A 118 -5.14 -15.99 31.80
C GLY A 118 -6.16 -15.98 32.95
N ARG A 119 -7.43 -15.66 32.65
CA ARG A 119 -8.57 -15.73 33.58
C ARG A 119 -9.38 -17.03 33.48
N GLY A 120 -8.90 -18.02 32.72
CA GLY A 120 -9.60 -19.29 32.48
C GLY A 120 -10.82 -19.19 31.55
N ARG A 121 -11.03 -18.04 30.89
CA ARG A 121 -12.14 -17.83 29.97
C ARG A 121 -11.80 -18.38 28.58
N PRO A 122 -12.77 -18.87 27.80
CA PRO A 122 -12.53 -19.23 26.40
C PRO A 122 -11.97 -18.02 25.63
N ARG A 123 -10.97 -18.26 24.78
CA ARG A 123 -10.43 -17.23 23.89
C ARG A 123 -11.45 -16.92 22.80
N TRP A 124 -11.72 -15.63 22.59
CA TRP A 124 -12.59 -15.17 21.50
C TRP A 124 -11.90 -15.31 20.13
N GLN A 125 -10.64 -14.89 20.03
CA GLN A 125 -9.90 -14.91 18.77
C GLN A 125 -9.70 -16.34 18.26
N GLY A 126 -10.12 -16.60 17.02
CA GLY A 126 -10.08 -17.91 16.39
C GLY A 126 -11.18 -18.86 16.84
N SER A 127 -12.19 -18.37 17.57
CA SER A 127 -13.35 -19.18 17.96
C SER A 127 -14.43 -19.20 16.87
N GLU A 128 -15.30 -20.20 16.90
CA GLU A 128 -16.48 -20.28 16.04
C GLU A 128 -17.40 -19.06 16.21
N ALA A 129 -17.53 -18.55 17.45
CA ALA A 129 -18.34 -17.38 17.74
C ALA A 129 -17.82 -16.12 17.04
N GLU A 130 -16.51 -15.96 16.89
CA GLU A 130 -15.93 -14.84 16.13
C GLU A 130 -16.28 -14.96 14.64
N ALA A 131 -16.10 -16.14 14.05
CA ALA A 131 -16.40 -16.37 12.64
C ALA A 131 -17.87 -16.12 12.31
N LEU A 132 -18.76 -16.65 13.17
CA LEU A 132 -20.20 -16.47 13.03
C LEU A 132 -20.62 -15.01 13.25
N LEU A 133 -20.02 -14.31 14.21
CA LEU A 133 -20.33 -12.89 14.44
C LEU A 133 -19.98 -12.05 13.20
N LYS A 134 -18.82 -12.30 12.58
CA LYS A 134 -18.42 -11.60 11.35
C LYS A 134 -19.42 -11.85 10.23
N GLN A 135 -19.81 -13.10 10.02
CA GLN A 135 -20.81 -13.47 9.02
C GLN A 135 -22.18 -12.82 9.31
N ASP A 136 -22.68 -12.89 10.54
CA ASP A 136 -23.96 -12.27 10.93
C ASP A 136 -23.92 -10.73 10.83
N MET A 137 -22.72 -10.14 10.96
CA MET A 137 -22.50 -8.72 10.74
C MET A 137 -22.53 -8.36 9.25
N ASP A 138 -21.95 -9.21 8.39
CA ASP A 138 -22.00 -9.08 6.92
C ASP A 138 -23.43 -9.26 6.39
N ASP A 139 -24.15 -10.27 6.87
CA ASP A 139 -25.53 -10.56 6.51
C ASP A 139 -26.54 -9.54 7.13
N GLY A 140 -26.06 -8.63 7.99
CA GLY A 140 -26.89 -7.62 8.63
C GLY A 140 -27.86 -8.15 9.69
N ILE A 141 -27.73 -9.42 10.09
CA ILE A 141 -28.58 -10.09 11.09
C ILE A 141 -28.57 -9.36 12.43
N HIS A 142 -27.40 -8.85 12.84
CA HIS A 142 -27.25 -8.05 14.05
C HIS A 142 -28.16 -6.80 14.12
N LYS A 143 -28.67 -6.30 12.97
CA LYS A 143 -29.59 -5.16 12.90
C LYS A 143 -31.06 -5.56 13.06
N GLN A 144 -31.38 -6.84 12.90
CA GLN A 144 -32.73 -7.36 13.05
C GLN A 144 -33.16 -7.48 14.51
N PHE A 145 -32.19 -7.48 15.43
CA PHE A 145 -32.43 -7.56 16.87
C PHE A 145 -32.32 -6.19 17.52
N ASP A 146 -33.37 -5.78 18.25
CA ASP A 146 -33.37 -4.51 19.01
C ASP A 146 -32.33 -4.49 20.13
N LYS A 147 -31.98 -5.67 20.67
CA LYS A 147 -31.10 -5.82 21.82
C LYS A 147 -29.98 -6.82 21.54
N PRO A 148 -28.71 -6.49 21.87
CA PRO A 148 -27.59 -7.44 21.77
C PRO A 148 -27.79 -8.73 22.57
N SER A 149 -28.62 -8.69 23.62
CA SER A 149 -28.94 -9.89 24.40
C SER A 149 -29.76 -10.91 23.63
N LEU A 150 -30.68 -10.46 22.75
CA LEU A 150 -31.48 -11.36 21.92
C LEU A 150 -30.63 -11.96 20.81
N PHE A 151 -29.77 -11.14 20.20
CA PHE A 151 -28.79 -11.61 19.23
C PHE A 151 -27.80 -12.61 19.84
N TYR A 152 -27.34 -12.39 21.08
CA TYR A 152 -26.53 -13.37 21.81
C TYR A 152 -27.25 -14.71 22.01
N GLN A 153 -28.57 -14.69 22.22
CA GLN A 153 -29.37 -15.90 22.41
C GLN A 153 -29.67 -16.64 21.10
N SER A 154 -29.46 -16.01 19.93
CA SER A 154 -29.82 -16.60 18.65
C SER A 154 -28.96 -17.82 18.26
N ARG A 155 -27.74 -17.90 18.80
CA ARG A 155 -26.79 -18.98 18.51
C ARG A 155 -26.17 -19.56 19.78
N PRO A 156 -26.08 -20.89 19.93
CA PRO A 156 -25.44 -21.52 21.09
C PRO A 156 -23.92 -21.24 21.16
N GLU A 157 -23.26 -20.96 20.04
CA GLU A 157 -21.82 -20.65 19.99
C GLU A 157 -21.50 -19.35 20.72
N TYR A 158 -22.39 -18.35 20.64
CA TYR A 158 -22.24 -17.09 21.37
C TYR A 158 -22.35 -17.30 22.87
N GLN A 159 -23.20 -18.23 23.29
CA GLN A 159 -23.45 -18.53 24.70
C GLN A 159 -22.25 -19.13 25.44
N LYS A 160 -21.24 -19.62 24.71
CA LYS A 160 -19.95 -20.06 25.27
C LYS A 160 -19.17 -18.91 25.93
N PHE A 161 -19.52 -17.67 25.59
CA PHE A 161 -18.88 -16.46 26.11
C PHE A 161 -19.83 -15.70 27.03
N GLN A 162 -19.29 -14.92 27.96
CA GLN A 162 -20.10 -14.02 28.78
C GLN A 162 -20.76 -12.94 27.90
N LEU A 163 -22.00 -12.59 28.20
CA LEU A 163 -22.77 -11.60 27.44
C LEU A 163 -22.03 -10.26 27.29
N ASP A 164 -21.35 -9.79 28.35
CA ASP A 164 -20.61 -8.53 28.30
C ASP A 164 -19.38 -8.60 27.38
N VAL A 165 -18.72 -9.76 27.33
CA VAL A 165 -17.60 -10.01 26.40
C VAL A 165 -18.12 -10.01 24.96
N PHE A 166 -19.23 -10.70 24.70
CA PHE A 166 -19.86 -10.73 23.39
C PHE A 166 -20.28 -9.34 22.90
N ARG A 167 -20.93 -8.54 23.77
CA ARG A 167 -21.27 -7.14 23.49
C ARG A 167 -20.04 -6.32 23.12
N GLY A 168 -18.96 -6.47 23.88
CA GLY A 168 -17.69 -5.83 23.59
C GLY A 168 -17.17 -6.16 22.19
N HIS A 169 -17.29 -7.41 21.76
CA HIS A 169 -16.87 -7.84 20.41
C HIS A 169 -17.77 -7.32 19.28
N ILE A 170 -19.08 -7.19 19.51
CA ILE A 170 -19.96 -6.48 18.56
C ILE A 170 -19.46 -5.05 18.33
N ASP A 171 -19.16 -4.32 19.41
CA ASP A 171 -18.71 -2.93 19.30
C ASP A 171 -17.31 -2.82 18.69
N GLN A 172 -16.42 -3.77 18.96
CA GLN A 172 -15.11 -3.85 18.31
C GLN A 172 -15.26 -4.05 16.80
N GLU A 173 -16.12 -4.99 16.39
CA GLU A 173 -16.35 -5.29 14.98
C GLU A 173 -16.99 -4.10 14.24
N LYS A 174 -17.94 -3.38 14.88
CA LYS A 174 -18.48 -2.11 14.34
C LYS A 174 -17.39 -1.06 14.14
N ARG A 175 -16.50 -0.88 15.12
CA ARG A 175 -15.38 0.07 15.02
C ARG A 175 -14.42 -0.32 13.90
N LEU A 176 -14.11 -1.60 13.78
CA LEU A 176 -13.23 -2.11 12.74
C LEU A 176 -13.79 -1.84 11.34
N ARG A 177 -15.09 -2.10 11.13
CA ARG A 177 -15.77 -1.80 9.86
C ARG A 177 -15.79 -0.31 9.54
N ASN A 178 -16.06 0.54 10.54
CA ASN A 178 -15.99 1.99 10.35
C ASN A 178 -14.57 2.46 9.98
N TYR A 179 -13.54 1.84 10.57
CA TYR A 179 -12.15 2.12 10.24
C TYR A 179 -11.79 1.67 8.81
N TYR A 180 -12.24 0.50 8.37
CA TYR A 180 -12.06 0.06 6.99
C TYR A 180 -12.75 0.99 5.99
N ASN A 181 -13.98 1.43 6.26
CA ASN A 181 -14.66 2.44 5.43
C ASN A 181 -13.87 3.76 5.35
N TYR A 182 -13.22 4.16 6.45
CA TYR A 182 -12.34 5.33 6.46
C TYR A 182 -11.08 5.12 5.60
N LEU A 183 -10.42 3.95 5.71
CA LEU A 183 -9.26 3.61 4.88
C LEU A 183 -9.61 3.56 3.40
N GLU A 184 -10.71 2.93 3.01
CA GLU A 184 -11.20 2.90 1.63
C GLU A 184 -11.43 4.32 1.09
N LYS A 185 -12.00 5.20 1.92
CA LYS A 185 -12.17 6.61 1.56
C LYS A 185 -10.83 7.32 1.36
N GLN A 186 -9.84 7.10 2.24
CA GLN A 186 -8.50 7.66 2.11
C GLN A 186 -7.81 7.15 0.83
N GLU A 187 -7.84 5.85 0.57
CA GLU A 187 -7.28 5.26 -0.66
C GLU A 187 -7.94 5.83 -1.92
N ALA A 188 -9.26 6.01 -1.91
CA ALA A 188 -9.98 6.61 -3.03
C ALA A 188 -9.57 8.10 -3.25
N GLU A 189 -9.35 8.85 -2.17
CA GLU A 189 -8.86 10.23 -2.25
C GLU A 189 -7.42 10.30 -2.78
N GLU A 190 -6.54 9.40 -2.34
CA GLU A 190 -5.18 9.28 -2.86
C GLU A 190 -5.17 8.89 -4.33
N LYS A 191 -5.94 7.86 -4.73
CA LYS A 191 -6.11 7.48 -6.14
C LYS A 191 -6.58 8.66 -6.99
N LYS A 192 -7.55 9.45 -6.51
CA LYS A 192 -7.99 10.69 -7.19
C LYS A 192 -6.88 11.74 -7.30
N LYS A 193 -6.09 11.95 -6.25
CA LYS A 193 -4.93 12.88 -6.29
C LYS A 193 -3.89 12.40 -7.32
N MET A 194 -3.61 11.10 -7.35
CA MET A 194 -2.68 10.48 -8.30
C MET A 194 -3.20 10.58 -9.75
N GLU A 195 -4.50 10.33 -9.98
CA GLU A 195 -5.10 10.49 -11.30
C GLU A 195 -5.04 11.95 -11.78
N LYS A 196 -5.32 12.91 -10.89
CA LYS A 196 -5.16 14.35 -11.20
C LYS A 196 -3.71 14.70 -11.53
N ALA A 197 -2.74 14.16 -10.80
CA ALA A 197 -1.32 14.37 -11.08
C ALA A 197 -0.94 13.78 -12.45
N ARG A 198 -1.42 12.57 -12.77
CA ARG A 198 -1.26 11.96 -14.09
C ARG A 198 -1.84 12.86 -15.19
N LYS A 199 -3.09 13.31 -15.05
CA LYS A 199 -3.74 14.24 -16.01
C LYS A 199 -2.94 15.52 -16.23
N LYS A 200 -2.43 16.16 -15.18
CA LYS A 200 -1.57 17.35 -15.31
C LYS A 200 -0.29 17.09 -16.12
N VAL A 201 0.34 15.92 -15.97
CA VAL A 201 1.52 15.54 -16.75
C VAL A 201 1.18 15.23 -18.21
N VAL A 202 -0.04 14.72 -18.48
CA VAL A 202 -0.54 14.47 -19.84
C VAL A 202 -0.93 15.78 -20.55
N GLU A 203 -1.68 16.65 -19.87
CA GLU A 203 -2.29 17.88 -20.40
C GLU A 203 -1.37 19.10 -20.36
N GLY A 204 -0.26 19.06 -19.62
CA GLY A 204 0.75 20.14 -19.55
C GLY A 204 1.62 20.29 -20.81
N LYS A 205 1.05 19.99 -21.98
CA LYS A 205 1.60 20.27 -23.31
C LYS A 205 0.77 21.35 -23.99
#